data_AF-A0A0F9ECA0-F1
#
_entry.id   AF-A0A0F9ECA0-F1
#
_cell.length_a   1.000
_cell.length_b   1.000
_cell.length_c   1.000
_cell.angle_alpha   90.00
_cell.angle_beta   90.00
_cell.angle_gamma   90.00
#
_symmetry.space_group_name_H-M   'P 1'
#
loop_
_entity.id
_entity.type
_entity.pdbx_description
1 polymer ?
#
loop_
_entity_poly.entity_id
_entity_poly.type
_entity_poly.pdbx_seq_one_letter_code
_entity_poly.pdbx_strand_id
1 'polypeptide(L)'
;MIRSCEDCPYKTPPANQVQGHGSDSPNILFLGESPGHYELKEGRAFSPNGASGKFLLMVLNDLDESLSDHYFDNVVMCTGKPNADKVHACAEGLWQRIEGLQPKLIVPMGNTAAKAVGMYERGISRVRSHYRELELDDFRVGILPTYHPAAVLRTPDVFRDFAKDIQKAVRIVHGEPAMVFPPYEDYELVTEQSELDPLWERWERAKMLSIDLETKDVFNGKDPLICIGIGYARGRASSIDWELFKDADNLERLKELLETQPIAFQHGIFDLAYLWAQKIDANYVFDTEIAHWLLDERASGHGLEAMA
;
A
#
# COMPACT_ATOMS: atom_id res chain seq x y z
N MET A 1 16.42 12.06 26.69
CA MET A 1 16.45 12.77 25.41
C MET A 1 17.89 12.92 24.99
N ILE A 2 18.24 12.35 23.84
CA ILE A 2 19.59 12.44 23.25
C ILE A 2 19.52 13.62 22.28
N ARG A 3 20.09 14.75 22.70
CA ARG A 3 19.98 16.03 21.97
C ARG A 3 21.02 16.17 20.86
N SER A 4 22.08 15.37 20.92
CA SER A 4 23.17 15.40 19.96
C SER A 4 23.81 14.01 19.82
N CYS A 5 24.57 13.79 18.73
CA CYS A 5 25.37 12.58 18.60
C CYS A 5 26.45 12.43 19.69
N GLU A 6 26.81 13.52 20.38
CA GLU A 6 27.79 13.51 21.48
C GLU A 6 27.19 12.89 22.75
N ASP A 7 25.88 13.06 22.95
CA ASP A 7 25.10 12.48 24.06
C ASP A 7 24.66 11.03 23.79
N CYS A 8 24.91 10.54 22.57
CA CYS A 8 24.53 9.21 22.14
C CYS A 8 25.49 8.14 22.72
N PRO A 9 25.01 6.97 23.18
CA PRO A 9 25.87 5.87 23.63
C PRO A 9 26.91 5.42 22.60
N TYR A 10 26.64 5.64 21.31
CA TYR A 10 27.53 5.31 20.21
C TYR A 10 28.62 6.36 19.94
N LYS A 11 28.53 7.56 20.53
CA LYS A 11 29.52 8.67 20.49
C LYS A 11 30.25 8.81 19.15
N THR A 12 29.48 8.77 18.06
CA THR A 12 30.05 8.75 16.72
C THR A 12 30.62 10.13 16.39
N PRO A 13 31.89 10.25 15.96
CA PRO A 13 32.48 11.55 15.63
C PRO A 13 31.78 12.16 14.40
N PRO A 14 31.75 13.51 14.27
CA PRO A 14 31.08 14.18 13.15
C PRO A 14 31.51 13.69 11.76
N ALA A 15 32.78 13.32 11.58
CA ALA A 15 33.31 12.79 10.32
C ALA A 15 32.68 11.44 9.90
N ASN A 16 32.01 10.75 10.82
CA ASN A 16 31.33 9.47 10.57
C ASN A 16 29.80 9.60 10.62
N GLN A 17 29.30 10.82 10.49
CA GLN A 17 27.89 11.14 10.45
C GLN A 17 27.53 11.64 9.05
N VAL A 18 26.32 11.32 8.60
CA VAL A 18 25.73 11.85 7.37
C VAL A 18 24.45 12.56 7.73
N GLN A 19 24.34 13.80 7.26
CA GLN A 19 23.10 14.56 7.38
C GLN A 19 22.24 14.34 6.13
N GLY A 20 20.93 14.51 6.31
CA GLY A 20 20.03 14.61 5.18
C GLY A 20 20.27 15.88 4.36
N HIS A 21 19.71 15.92 3.15
CA HIS A 21 19.81 17.07 2.26
C HIS A 21 18.61 17.14 1.31
N GLY A 22 18.30 18.34 0.81
CA GLY A 22 17.23 18.57 -0.15
C GLY A 22 16.45 19.85 0.14
N SER A 23 15.18 19.87 -0.25
CA SER A 23 14.25 20.99 0.03
C SER A 23 13.97 21.15 1.53
N ASP A 24 13.88 22.39 2.00
CA ASP A 24 13.39 22.72 3.35
C ASP A 24 11.86 22.54 3.49
N SER A 25 11.15 22.31 2.37
CA SER A 25 9.70 22.01 2.31
C SER A 25 9.43 20.92 1.27
N PRO A 26 9.89 19.68 1.51
CA PRO A 26 9.90 18.64 0.49
C PRO A 26 8.51 18.07 0.21
N ASN A 27 8.23 17.78 -1.06
CA ASN A 27 7.08 16.96 -1.44
C ASN A 27 7.24 15.54 -0.84
N ILE A 28 8.43 14.96 -0.95
CA ILE A 28 8.74 13.61 -0.46
C ILE A 28 10.01 13.63 0.40
N LEU A 29 9.93 13.05 1.59
CA LEU A 29 11.07 12.64 2.39
C LEU A 29 11.41 11.17 2.09
N PHE A 30 12.50 10.93 1.36
CA PHE A 30 13.06 9.60 1.14
C PHE A 30 13.93 9.19 2.32
N LEU A 31 13.53 8.13 3.03
CA LEU A 31 14.15 7.74 4.28
C LEU A 31 14.80 6.35 4.19
N GLY A 32 16.13 6.31 4.23
CA GLY A 32 16.95 5.10 4.24
C GLY A 32 17.26 4.55 5.62
N GLU A 33 18.08 3.49 5.66
CA GLU A 33 18.41 2.77 6.89
C GLU A 33 19.56 3.41 7.68
N SER A 34 20.76 3.42 7.08
CA SER A 34 21.98 4.01 7.63
C SER A 34 22.97 4.31 6.49
N PRO A 35 23.96 5.19 6.68
CA PRO A 35 24.79 5.67 5.59
C PRO A 35 25.81 4.63 5.13
N GLY A 36 25.92 4.49 3.81
CA GLY A 36 26.98 3.71 3.16
C GLY A 36 28.33 4.44 3.07
N HIS A 37 29.32 3.77 2.49
CA HIS A 37 30.68 4.30 2.32
C HIS A 37 30.73 5.63 1.54
N TYR A 38 30.02 5.72 0.42
CA TYR A 38 30.01 6.93 -0.41
C TYR A 38 29.24 8.08 0.24
N GLU A 39 28.18 7.77 1.00
CA GLU A 39 27.42 8.77 1.75
C GLU A 39 28.28 9.43 2.82
N LEU A 40 29.09 8.64 3.56
CA LEU A 40 30.05 9.17 4.52
C LEU A 40 31.10 10.07 3.87
N LYS A 41 31.64 9.64 2.73
CA LYS A 41 32.67 10.39 2.00
C LYS A 41 32.16 11.74 1.51
N GLU A 42 30.88 11.83 1.17
CA GLU A 42 30.25 13.05 0.63
C GLU A 42 29.45 13.85 1.65
N GLY A 43 29.19 13.27 2.82
CA GLY A 43 28.37 13.90 3.87
C GLY A 43 26.89 14.03 3.51
N ARG A 44 26.35 13.21 2.58
CA ARG A 44 24.95 13.27 2.15
C ARG A 44 24.31 11.90 1.94
N ALA A 45 23.06 11.77 2.37
CA ALA A 45 22.29 10.54 2.20
C ALA A 45 22.02 10.22 0.72
N PHE A 46 21.85 8.95 0.37
CA PHE A 46 21.57 8.51 -1.02
C PHE A 46 22.52 9.10 -2.07
N SER A 47 23.81 9.16 -1.77
CA SER A 47 24.84 9.65 -2.69
C SER A 47 24.73 8.98 -4.09
N PRO A 48 24.81 9.74 -5.20
CA PRO A 48 24.80 9.24 -6.58
C PRO A 48 26.06 8.45 -6.94
N ASN A 49 27.11 8.51 -6.12
CA ASN A 49 28.28 7.64 -6.27
C ASN A 49 28.08 6.29 -5.55
N GLY A 50 27.08 6.19 -4.67
CA GLY A 50 26.62 4.93 -4.10
C GLY A 50 25.58 4.25 -4.98
N ALA A 51 25.62 2.91 -5.07
CA ALA A 51 24.72 2.15 -5.94
C ALA A 51 23.23 2.39 -5.62
N SER A 52 22.87 2.38 -4.32
CA SER A 52 21.50 2.63 -3.85
C SER A 52 21.01 4.03 -4.22
N GLY A 53 21.82 5.06 -3.97
CA GLY A 53 21.48 6.44 -4.28
C GLY A 53 21.36 6.66 -5.77
N LYS A 54 22.35 6.21 -6.55
CA LYS A 54 22.31 6.26 -8.01
C LYS A 54 21.04 5.64 -8.58
N PHE A 55 20.65 4.47 -8.08
CA PHE A 55 19.44 3.77 -8.55
C PHE A 55 18.16 4.55 -8.21
N LEU A 56 18.00 5.03 -6.97
CA LEU A 56 16.84 5.85 -6.59
C LEU A 56 16.74 7.11 -7.45
N LEU A 57 17.85 7.85 -7.61
CA LEU A 57 17.88 9.09 -8.37
C LEU A 57 17.59 8.87 -9.86
N MET A 58 18.04 7.73 -10.43
CA MET A 58 17.69 7.33 -11.79
C MET A 58 16.18 7.11 -11.93
N VAL A 59 15.55 6.38 -11.01
CA VAL A 59 14.09 6.13 -11.04
C VAL A 59 13.30 7.44 -10.93
N LEU A 60 13.74 8.39 -10.08
CA LEU A 60 13.09 9.69 -9.98
C LEU A 60 13.25 10.52 -11.26
N ASN A 61 14.44 10.50 -11.86
CA ASN A 61 14.68 11.16 -13.14
C ASN A 61 13.83 10.56 -14.27
N ASP A 62 13.65 9.24 -14.31
CA ASP A 62 12.80 8.56 -15.31
C ASP A 62 11.30 8.87 -15.12
N LEU A 63 10.91 9.39 -13.95
CA LEU A 63 9.56 9.88 -13.65
C LEU A 63 9.43 11.40 -13.84
N ASP A 64 10.46 12.06 -14.40
CA ASP A 64 10.53 13.52 -14.58
C ASP A 64 10.40 14.32 -13.26
N GLU A 65 10.76 13.72 -12.12
CA GLU A 65 10.70 14.39 -10.82
C GLU A 65 11.97 15.23 -10.56
N SER A 66 11.76 16.48 -10.13
CA SER A 66 12.87 17.34 -9.72
C SER A 66 13.40 16.92 -8.36
N LEU A 67 14.66 16.47 -8.32
CA LEU A 67 15.34 16.09 -7.08
C LEU A 67 15.40 17.23 -6.05
N SER A 68 15.31 18.49 -6.49
CA SER A 68 15.28 19.67 -5.62
C SER A 68 14.02 19.76 -4.77
N ASP A 69 12.94 19.07 -5.15
CA ASP A 69 11.62 19.17 -4.50
C ASP A 69 11.47 18.12 -3.39
N HIS A 70 12.52 17.36 -3.13
CA HIS A 70 12.53 16.24 -2.21
C HIS A 70 13.65 16.39 -1.19
N TYR A 71 13.56 15.61 -0.11
CA TYR A 71 14.58 15.51 0.91
C TYR A 71 15.01 14.05 1.07
N PHE A 72 16.30 13.82 1.25
CA PHE A 72 16.90 12.51 1.36
C PHE A 72 17.62 12.41 2.69
N ASP A 73 17.27 11.41 3.50
CA ASP A 73 17.85 11.19 4.83
C ASP A 73 17.93 9.69 5.17
N ASN A 74 18.57 9.36 6.29
CA ASN A 74 18.57 8.04 6.90
C ASN A 74 17.99 8.08 8.32
N VAL A 75 17.40 6.98 8.77
CA VAL A 75 16.94 6.83 10.16
C VAL A 75 18.10 7.00 11.14
N VAL A 76 19.23 6.38 10.85
CA VAL A 76 20.44 6.44 11.66
C VAL A 76 21.47 7.27 10.90
N MET A 77 22.05 8.28 11.56
CA MET A 77 23.03 9.18 10.93
C MET A 77 24.44 8.59 10.85
N CYS A 78 24.72 7.51 11.58
CA CYS A 78 26.04 6.85 11.61
C CYS A 78 26.05 5.50 10.90
N THR A 79 27.21 5.11 10.37
CA THR A 79 27.33 3.87 9.58
C THR A 79 27.23 2.58 10.41
N GLY A 80 27.16 1.46 9.69
CA GLY A 80 27.01 0.12 10.23
C GLY A 80 25.54 -0.32 10.28
N LYS A 81 25.34 -1.60 10.57
CA LYS A 81 24.01 -2.18 10.68
C LYS A 81 23.28 -1.56 11.87
N PRO A 82 22.11 -0.92 11.66
CA PRO A 82 21.33 -0.40 12.77
C PRO A 82 20.69 -1.56 13.53
N ASN A 83 20.72 -1.43 14.85
CA ASN A 83 19.93 -2.23 15.78
C ASN A 83 18.86 -1.33 16.40
N ALA A 84 17.97 -1.92 17.21
CA ALA A 84 16.90 -1.18 17.87
C ALA A 84 17.43 0.00 18.70
N ASP A 85 18.54 -0.18 19.43
CA ASP A 85 19.14 0.85 20.27
C ASP A 85 19.67 2.06 19.47
N LYS A 86 20.32 1.82 18.32
CA LYS A 86 20.78 2.90 17.41
C LYS A 86 19.62 3.69 16.84
N VAL A 87 18.57 2.97 16.41
CA VAL A 87 17.35 3.60 15.87
C VAL A 87 16.69 4.44 16.95
N HIS A 88 16.51 3.88 18.15
CA HIS A 88 15.93 4.59 19.28
C HIS A 88 16.75 5.83 19.65
N ALA A 89 18.07 5.73 19.65
CA ALA A 89 18.95 6.85 19.95
C ALA A 89 18.89 7.99 18.92
N CYS A 90 18.56 7.69 17.65
CA CYS A 90 18.42 8.69 16.59
C CYS A 90 16.97 9.18 16.39
N ALA A 91 15.98 8.51 17.01
CA ALA A 91 14.57 8.74 16.75
C ALA A 91 14.12 10.18 17.05
N GLU A 92 14.54 10.74 18.19
CA GLU A 92 14.19 12.11 18.59
C GLU A 92 14.65 13.14 17.54
N GLY A 93 15.91 13.05 17.12
CA GLY A 93 16.45 13.95 16.10
C GLY A 93 15.82 13.74 14.72
N LEU A 94 15.45 12.50 14.37
CA LEU A 94 14.74 12.20 13.12
C LEU A 94 13.36 12.89 13.11
N TRP A 95 12.57 12.74 14.18
CA TRP A 95 11.24 13.33 14.26
C TRP A 95 11.28 14.86 14.31
N GLN A 96 12.24 15.46 15.02
CA GLN A 96 12.47 16.92 14.96
C GLN A 96 12.75 17.42 13.54
N ARG A 97 13.52 16.66 12.73
CA ARG A 97 13.73 17.02 11.32
C ARG A 97 12.47 16.86 10.50
N ILE A 98 11.70 15.78 10.69
CA ILE A 98 10.42 15.56 10.01
C ILE A 98 9.45 16.71 10.32
N GLU A 99 9.36 17.11 11.58
CA GLU A 99 8.53 18.23 12.05
C GLU A 99 8.98 19.57 11.46
N GLY A 100 10.29 19.82 11.38
CA GLY A 100 10.82 21.05 10.78
C GLY A 100 10.64 21.12 9.26
N LEU A 101 10.69 19.98 8.56
CA LEU A 101 10.55 19.90 7.11
C LEU A 101 9.09 19.89 6.65
N GLN A 102 8.16 19.39 7.50
CA GLN A 102 6.76 19.18 7.17
C GLN A 102 6.51 18.53 5.79
N PRO A 103 7.12 17.35 5.49
CA PRO A 103 6.95 16.72 4.19
C PRO A 103 5.48 16.35 3.93
N LYS A 104 5.04 16.40 2.66
CA LYS A 104 3.71 15.86 2.30
C LYS A 104 3.66 14.33 2.46
N LEU A 105 4.76 13.65 2.12
CA LEU A 105 4.88 12.20 2.14
C LEU A 105 6.26 11.76 2.65
N ILE A 106 6.29 10.75 3.50
CA ILE A 106 7.50 10.00 3.87
C ILE A 106 7.50 8.67 3.11
N VAL A 107 8.59 8.39 2.40
CA VAL A 107 8.83 7.11 1.73
C VAL A 107 9.91 6.36 2.48
N PRO A 108 9.57 5.58 3.52
CA PRO A 108 10.54 4.75 4.21
C PRO A 108 10.93 3.55 3.36
N MET A 109 12.23 3.39 3.15
CA MET A 109 12.82 2.38 2.29
C MET A 109 13.39 1.23 3.13
N GLY A 110 12.72 0.07 3.09
CA GLY A 110 13.12 -1.13 3.82
C GLY A 110 12.55 -1.23 5.24
N ASN A 111 12.85 -2.35 5.90
CA ASN A 111 12.26 -2.69 7.21
C ASN A 111 12.62 -1.67 8.30
N THR A 112 13.89 -1.27 8.38
CA THR A 112 14.36 -0.38 9.45
C THR A 112 13.70 1.00 9.35
N ALA A 113 13.67 1.58 8.15
CA ALA A 113 13.00 2.85 7.89
C ALA A 113 11.49 2.79 8.18
N ALA A 114 10.82 1.74 7.70
CA ALA A 114 9.38 1.60 7.90
C ALA A 114 9.02 1.50 9.39
N LYS A 115 9.76 0.69 10.15
CA LYS A 115 9.56 0.55 11.61
C LYS A 115 9.82 1.86 12.37
N ALA A 116 10.85 2.60 11.97
CA ALA A 116 11.22 3.86 12.64
C ALA A 116 10.12 4.93 12.56
N VAL A 117 9.33 4.92 11.48
CA VAL A 117 8.19 5.85 11.29
C VAL A 117 6.84 5.26 11.70
N GLY A 118 6.84 4.18 12.49
CA GLY A 118 5.61 3.64 13.09
C GLY A 118 4.80 2.72 12.17
N MET A 119 5.38 2.17 11.10
CA MET A 119 4.77 1.06 10.39
C MET A 119 4.86 -0.22 11.24
N TYR A 120 3.78 -1.01 11.25
CA TYR A 120 3.66 -2.25 12.03
C TYR A 120 4.85 -3.20 11.85
N GLU A 121 5.10 -4.08 12.83
CA GLU A 121 6.15 -5.10 12.82
C GLU A 121 5.93 -6.24 11.81
N ARG A 122 5.40 -5.94 10.63
CA ARG A 122 5.32 -6.87 9.49
C ARG A 122 6.52 -6.61 8.56
N GLY A 123 6.98 -7.64 7.85
CA GLY A 123 8.07 -7.49 6.88
C GLY A 123 7.71 -6.51 5.76
N ILE A 124 8.70 -5.82 5.19
CA ILE A 124 8.51 -4.79 4.16
C ILE A 124 7.68 -5.28 2.97
N SER A 125 7.81 -6.55 2.59
CA SER A 125 7.01 -7.16 1.52
C SER A 125 5.50 -7.16 1.80
N ARG A 126 5.09 -7.10 3.06
CA ARG A 126 3.67 -7.07 3.48
C ARG A 126 3.12 -5.66 3.67
N VAL A 127 3.96 -4.66 3.90
CA VAL A 127 3.53 -3.29 4.21
C VAL A 127 3.89 -2.29 3.11
N ARG A 128 4.71 -2.68 2.13
CA ARG A 128 5.00 -1.83 0.98
C ARG A 128 3.72 -1.43 0.26
N SER A 129 3.71 -0.23 -0.31
CA SER A 129 2.55 0.35 -0.98
C SER A 129 1.32 0.62 -0.10
N HIS A 130 1.34 0.25 1.19
CA HIS A 130 0.25 0.53 2.12
C HIS A 130 0.40 1.96 2.61
N TYR A 131 -0.44 2.86 2.09
CA TYR A 131 -0.45 4.24 2.53
C TYR A 131 -1.11 4.34 3.91
N ARG A 132 -0.52 5.18 4.75
CA ARG A 132 -1.07 5.54 6.05
C ARG A 132 -0.88 7.03 6.27
N GLU A 133 -1.82 7.65 6.98
CA GLU A 133 -1.64 9.02 7.46
C GLU A 133 -1.23 9.02 8.93
N LEU A 134 -0.30 9.91 9.26
CA LEU A 134 0.06 10.24 10.62
C LEU A 134 -0.34 11.69 10.88
N GLU A 135 -1.15 11.89 11.91
CA GLU A 135 -1.48 13.21 12.42
C GLU A 135 -0.44 13.58 13.50
N LEU A 136 0.30 14.65 13.24
CA LEU A 136 1.23 15.28 14.17
C LEU A 136 0.61 16.60 14.65
N ASP A 137 1.15 17.19 15.70
CA ASP A 137 0.55 18.35 16.38
C ASP A 137 0.25 19.52 15.42
N ASP A 138 1.14 19.80 14.46
CA ASP A 138 1.05 20.96 13.56
C ASP A 138 0.70 20.61 12.11
N PHE A 139 0.78 19.34 11.70
CA PHE A 139 0.52 18.93 10.31
C PHE A 139 0.21 17.44 10.18
N ARG A 140 -0.33 17.06 9.02
CA ARG A 140 -0.54 15.65 8.64
C ARG A 140 0.49 15.25 7.61
N VAL A 141 0.97 14.02 7.73
CA VAL A 141 1.96 13.45 6.81
C VAL A 141 1.55 12.06 6.36
N GLY A 142 1.63 11.82 5.06
CA GLY A 142 1.44 10.48 4.51
C GLY A 142 2.71 9.63 4.69
N ILE A 143 2.55 8.32 4.82
CA ILE A 143 3.64 7.34 4.85
C ILE A 143 3.36 6.28 3.80
N LEU A 144 4.30 6.07 2.87
CA LEU A 144 4.21 5.04 1.84
C LEU A 144 5.49 4.20 1.79
N PRO A 145 5.53 3.02 2.44
CA PRO A 145 6.73 2.20 2.49
C PRO A 145 7.05 1.54 1.15
N THR A 146 8.32 1.29 0.91
CA THR A 146 8.76 0.47 -0.24
C THR A 146 10.06 -0.29 0.08
N TYR A 147 10.49 -1.14 -0.85
CA TYR A 147 11.77 -1.83 -0.75
C TYR A 147 12.94 -0.87 -0.73
N HIS A 148 14.01 -1.24 -0.03
CA HIS A 148 15.23 -0.45 -0.08
C HIS A 148 15.92 -0.62 -1.45
N PRO A 149 16.46 0.44 -2.08
CA PRO A 149 17.21 0.37 -3.35
C PRO A 149 18.27 -0.75 -3.39
N ALA A 150 19.06 -0.88 -2.33
CA ALA A 150 20.03 -1.97 -2.18
C ALA A 150 19.44 -3.39 -2.28
N ALA A 151 18.19 -3.60 -1.84
CA ALA A 151 17.52 -4.89 -1.97
C ALA A 151 17.08 -5.14 -3.42
N VAL A 152 16.57 -4.11 -4.10
CA VAL A 152 16.17 -4.18 -5.51
C VAL A 152 17.37 -4.53 -6.40
N LEU A 153 18.52 -3.92 -6.14
CA LEU A 153 19.77 -4.23 -6.86
C LEU A 153 20.26 -5.68 -6.67
N ARG A 154 19.86 -6.34 -5.57
CA ARG A 154 20.20 -7.76 -5.32
C ARG A 154 19.14 -8.73 -5.85
N THR A 155 17.90 -8.28 -5.96
CA THR A 155 16.75 -9.11 -6.34
C THR A 155 15.93 -8.34 -7.39
N PRO A 156 16.25 -8.51 -8.69
CA PRO A 156 15.59 -7.76 -9.76
C PRO A 156 14.06 -7.94 -9.82
N ASP A 157 13.53 -9.07 -9.34
CA ASP A 157 12.09 -9.34 -9.34
C ASP A 157 11.27 -8.29 -8.56
N VAL A 158 11.88 -7.63 -7.56
CA VAL A 158 11.21 -6.56 -6.80
C VAL A 158 11.35 -5.17 -7.41
N PHE A 159 12.02 -5.05 -8.57
CA PHE A 159 12.17 -3.78 -9.29
C PHE A 159 10.82 -3.18 -9.67
N ARG A 160 9.94 -4.00 -10.28
CA ARG A 160 8.63 -3.54 -10.75
C ARG A 160 7.77 -3.04 -9.59
N ASP A 161 7.87 -3.73 -8.45
CA ASP A 161 7.21 -3.35 -7.21
C ASP A 161 7.72 -2.00 -6.67
N PHE A 162 9.04 -1.85 -6.58
CA PHE A 162 9.67 -0.59 -6.18
C PHE A 162 9.28 0.57 -7.10
N ALA A 163 9.40 0.40 -8.42
CA ALA A 163 9.05 1.43 -9.39
C ALA A 163 7.58 1.85 -9.30
N LYS A 164 6.66 0.89 -9.15
CA LYS A 164 5.23 1.17 -8.92
C LYS A 164 4.99 1.94 -7.63
N ASP A 165 5.70 1.62 -6.55
CA ASP A 165 5.57 2.33 -5.28
C ASP A 165 6.08 3.77 -5.37
N ILE A 166 7.22 4.01 -6.03
CA ILE A 166 7.74 5.37 -6.26
C ILE A 166 6.77 6.15 -7.16
N GLN A 167 6.26 5.54 -8.24
CA GLN A 167 5.26 6.17 -9.09
C GLN A 167 3.99 6.53 -8.30
N LYS A 168 3.53 5.65 -7.40
CA LYS A 168 2.41 5.92 -6.50
C LYS A 168 2.72 7.08 -5.55
N ALA A 169 3.92 7.14 -4.98
CA ALA A 169 4.36 8.23 -4.12
C ALA A 169 4.27 9.58 -4.85
N VAL A 170 4.81 9.64 -6.06
CA VAL A 170 4.80 10.82 -6.95
C VAL A 170 3.37 11.26 -7.26
N ARG A 171 2.50 10.33 -7.68
CA ARG A 171 1.09 10.61 -7.94
C ARG A 171 0.36 11.20 -6.73
N ILE A 172 0.61 10.67 -5.53
CA ILE A 172 -0.01 11.15 -4.29
C ILE A 172 0.38 12.60 -4.01
N VAL A 173 1.67 12.95 -4.08
CA VAL A 173 2.13 14.31 -3.78
C VAL A 173 1.71 15.35 -4.84
N HIS A 174 1.36 14.88 -6.04
CA HIS A 174 0.80 15.67 -7.14
C HIS A 174 -0.73 15.65 -7.20
N GLY A 175 -1.41 15.15 -6.16
CA GLY A 175 -2.85 15.33 -5.96
C GLY A 175 -3.72 14.12 -6.28
N GLU A 176 -3.15 12.97 -6.65
CA GLU A 176 -3.92 11.73 -6.73
C GLU A 176 -4.32 11.26 -5.32
N PRO A 177 -5.60 10.96 -5.05
CA PRO A 177 -5.99 10.49 -3.72
C PRO A 177 -5.28 9.19 -3.38
N ALA A 178 -4.67 9.12 -2.20
CA ALA A 178 -4.08 7.90 -1.70
C ALA A 178 -5.16 6.85 -1.34
N MET A 179 -4.77 5.57 -1.33
CA MET A 179 -5.61 4.49 -0.84
C MET A 179 -5.04 4.02 0.51
N VAL A 180 -5.73 4.37 1.60
CA VAL A 180 -5.37 4.01 2.98
C VAL A 180 -5.60 2.51 3.18
N PHE A 181 -4.77 1.83 3.99
CA PHE A 181 -4.98 0.42 4.34
C PHE A 181 -5.11 0.22 5.87
N PRO A 182 -6.05 -0.62 6.38
CA PRO A 182 -7.03 -1.39 5.62
C PRO A 182 -7.97 -0.44 4.86
N PRO A 183 -8.38 -0.78 3.62
CA PRO A 183 -9.13 0.15 2.78
C PRO A 183 -10.56 0.41 3.26
N TYR A 184 -10.95 -0.18 4.39
CA TYR A 184 -12.33 -0.37 4.79
C TYR A 184 -12.49 -0.12 6.30
N GLU A 185 -12.61 1.14 6.69
CA GLU A 185 -13.32 1.49 7.93
C GLU A 185 -14.84 1.69 7.65
N ASP A 186 -15.17 1.89 6.38
CA ASP A 186 -16.50 2.22 5.86
C ASP A 186 -17.13 1.03 5.12
N TYR A 187 -17.23 -0.12 5.78
CA TYR A 187 -18.07 -1.22 5.31
C TYR A 187 -19.22 -1.49 6.28
N GLU A 188 -20.38 -1.81 5.75
CA GLU A 188 -21.56 -2.15 6.55
C GLU A 188 -21.83 -3.65 6.49
N LEU A 189 -22.02 -4.26 7.67
CA LEU A 189 -22.54 -5.62 7.81
C LEU A 189 -24.06 -5.52 7.77
N VAL A 190 -24.69 -6.23 6.83
CA VAL A 190 -26.12 -6.17 6.59
C VAL A 190 -26.71 -7.53 6.95
N THR A 191 -27.47 -7.57 8.03
CA THR A 191 -28.07 -8.81 8.56
C THR A 191 -29.59 -8.75 8.66
N GLU A 192 -30.17 -7.55 8.52
CA GLU A 192 -31.62 -7.33 8.56
C GLU A 192 -32.13 -6.58 7.31
N GLN A 193 -33.40 -6.76 6.98
CA GLN A 193 -34.01 -6.14 5.78
C GLN A 193 -33.95 -4.60 5.79
N SER A 194 -34.15 -3.99 6.96
CA SER A 194 -34.11 -2.53 7.12
C SER A 194 -32.75 -1.93 6.77
N GLU A 195 -31.68 -2.72 6.89
CA GLU A 195 -30.31 -2.35 6.53
C GLU A 195 -30.06 -2.53 5.03
N LEU A 196 -30.72 -3.53 4.41
CA LEU A 196 -30.61 -3.83 2.97
C LEU A 196 -31.38 -2.82 2.10
N ASP A 197 -32.59 -2.43 2.51
CA ASP A 197 -33.48 -1.54 1.76
C ASP A 197 -32.83 -0.27 1.20
N PRO A 198 -32.07 0.53 1.99
CA PRO A 198 -31.44 1.75 1.49
C PRO A 198 -30.27 1.50 0.52
N LEU A 199 -29.75 0.27 0.43
CA LEU A 199 -28.57 -0.04 -0.39
C LEU A 199 -28.91 -0.20 -1.86
N TRP A 200 -30.12 -0.67 -2.18
CA TRP A 200 -30.55 -0.84 -3.56
C TRP A 200 -30.40 0.44 -4.39
N GLU A 201 -30.87 1.57 -3.87
CA GLU A 201 -30.75 2.88 -4.54
C GLU A 201 -29.28 3.28 -4.74
N ARG A 202 -28.39 2.90 -3.82
CA ARG A 202 -26.94 3.16 -3.93
C ARG A 202 -26.32 2.30 -5.03
N TRP A 203 -26.65 1.01 -5.06
CA TRP A 203 -26.12 0.05 -6.03
C TRP A 203 -26.61 0.34 -7.45
N GLU A 204 -27.89 0.69 -7.62
CA GLU A 204 -28.48 1.06 -8.91
C GLU A 204 -27.82 2.33 -9.50
N ARG A 205 -27.30 3.23 -8.66
CA ARG A 205 -26.57 4.44 -9.06
C ARG A 205 -25.08 4.23 -9.25
N ALA A 206 -24.53 3.10 -8.82
CA ALA A 206 -23.12 2.82 -8.97
C ALA A 206 -22.75 2.73 -10.45
N LYS A 207 -21.56 3.19 -10.81
CA LYS A 207 -21.07 3.07 -12.19
C LYS A 207 -20.66 1.63 -12.55
N MET A 208 -20.31 0.86 -11.52
CA MET A 208 -19.84 -0.51 -11.56
C MET A 208 -19.98 -1.06 -10.15
N LEU A 209 -20.30 -2.33 -10.04
CA LEU A 209 -20.28 -3.06 -8.77
C LEU A 209 -19.09 -4.01 -8.74
N SER A 210 -18.45 -4.13 -7.58
CA SER A 210 -17.50 -5.20 -7.29
C SER A 210 -18.21 -6.26 -6.47
N ILE A 211 -18.19 -7.51 -6.93
CA ILE A 211 -18.86 -8.63 -6.27
C ILE A 211 -17.83 -9.65 -5.81
N ASP A 212 -18.06 -10.17 -4.61
CA ASP A 212 -17.31 -11.27 -4.00
C ASP A 212 -18.30 -12.15 -3.22
N LEU A 213 -18.23 -13.47 -3.39
CA LEU A 213 -19.13 -14.42 -2.74
C LEU A 213 -18.38 -15.31 -1.75
N GLU A 214 -18.91 -15.44 -0.54
CA GLU A 214 -18.27 -16.25 0.50
C GLU A 214 -19.08 -17.52 0.78
N THR A 215 -18.41 -18.68 0.69
CA THR A 215 -19.00 -20.01 0.95
C THR A 215 -18.44 -20.63 2.22
N LYS A 216 -19.16 -21.59 2.82
CA LYS A 216 -18.66 -22.33 4.00
C LYS A 216 -17.48 -23.29 3.72
N ASP A 217 -17.28 -23.70 2.46
CA ASP A 217 -16.30 -24.71 2.05
C ASP A 217 -15.87 -24.53 0.57
N VAL A 218 -14.99 -25.41 0.09
CA VAL A 218 -14.50 -25.45 -1.31
C VAL A 218 -15.63 -25.88 -2.27
N PHE A 219 -15.95 -24.99 -3.20
CA PHE A 219 -17.06 -25.08 -4.17
C PHE A 219 -17.29 -26.50 -4.73
N ASN A 220 -18.34 -27.18 -4.25
CA ASN A 220 -18.83 -28.45 -4.81
C ASN A 220 -20.28 -28.35 -5.35
N GLY A 221 -20.84 -27.13 -5.43
CA GLY A 221 -22.20 -26.87 -5.88
C GLY A 221 -23.32 -27.19 -4.87
N LYS A 222 -22.98 -27.58 -3.64
CA LYS A 222 -23.94 -27.86 -2.56
C LYS A 222 -23.74 -27.01 -1.30
N ASP A 223 -22.68 -26.23 -1.25
CA ASP A 223 -22.33 -25.47 -0.05
C ASP A 223 -23.17 -24.19 0.02
N PRO A 224 -23.74 -23.85 1.19
CA PRO A 224 -24.52 -22.64 1.34
C PRO A 224 -23.60 -21.41 1.28
N LEU A 225 -24.04 -20.38 0.56
CA LEU A 225 -23.46 -19.05 0.67
C LEU A 225 -23.64 -18.52 2.08
N ILE A 226 -22.61 -17.84 2.57
CA ILE A 226 -22.61 -17.13 3.84
C ILE A 226 -23.04 -15.69 3.59
N CYS A 227 -22.35 -15.01 2.67
CA CYS A 227 -22.61 -13.63 2.34
C CYS A 227 -22.21 -13.29 0.91
N ILE A 228 -22.68 -12.13 0.47
CA ILE A 228 -22.25 -11.45 -0.74
C ILE A 228 -21.64 -10.10 -0.33
N GLY A 229 -20.41 -9.85 -0.77
CA GLY A 229 -19.77 -8.54 -0.71
C GLY A 229 -20.12 -7.72 -1.94
N ILE A 230 -20.60 -6.50 -1.76
CA ILE A 230 -20.90 -5.56 -2.84
C ILE A 230 -20.16 -4.24 -2.61
N GLY A 231 -19.11 -4.01 -3.39
CA GLY A 231 -18.45 -2.71 -3.50
C GLY A 231 -19.14 -1.82 -4.54
N TYR A 232 -19.51 -0.61 -4.17
CA TYR A 232 -20.30 0.28 -5.05
C TYR A 232 -19.69 1.68 -5.22
N ALA A 233 -18.68 2.03 -4.42
CA ALA A 233 -17.85 3.20 -4.61
C ALA A 233 -16.46 2.98 -4.01
N ARG A 234 -15.50 3.84 -4.34
CA ARG A 234 -14.15 3.76 -3.78
C ARG A 234 -14.20 3.81 -2.26
N GLY A 235 -13.72 2.75 -1.61
CA GLY A 235 -13.69 2.63 -0.14
C GLY A 235 -15.06 2.38 0.50
N ARG A 236 -16.10 2.05 -0.28
CA ARG A 236 -17.45 1.74 0.22
C ARG A 236 -17.86 0.34 -0.23
N ALA A 237 -18.21 -0.50 0.73
CA ALA A 237 -18.72 -1.84 0.48
C ALA A 237 -19.77 -2.23 1.51
N SER A 238 -20.64 -3.17 1.15
CA SER A 238 -21.56 -3.82 2.06
C SER A 238 -21.28 -5.32 2.03
N SER A 239 -21.28 -5.97 3.19
CA SER A 239 -21.24 -7.43 3.30
C SER A 239 -22.61 -7.89 3.79
N ILE A 240 -23.36 -8.56 2.93
CA ILE A 240 -24.77 -8.88 3.16
C ILE A 240 -24.93 -10.37 3.45
N ASP A 241 -25.59 -10.69 4.56
CA ASP A 241 -25.94 -12.07 4.89
C ASP A 241 -26.83 -12.66 3.79
N TRP A 242 -26.45 -13.83 3.29
CA TRP A 242 -27.15 -14.49 2.20
C TRP A 242 -28.59 -14.89 2.59
N GLU A 243 -28.90 -15.04 3.88
CA GLU A 243 -30.27 -15.31 4.34
C GLU A 243 -31.29 -14.27 3.86
N LEU A 244 -30.88 -13.01 3.67
CA LEU A 244 -31.75 -11.95 3.16
C LEU A 244 -32.18 -12.18 1.70
N PHE A 245 -31.38 -12.90 0.91
CA PHE A 245 -31.69 -13.24 -0.49
C PHE A 245 -32.40 -14.58 -0.65
N LYS A 246 -32.80 -15.25 0.44
CA LYS A 246 -33.74 -16.38 0.36
C LYS A 246 -35.18 -15.93 0.15
N ASP A 247 -35.47 -14.67 0.46
CA ASP A 247 -36.70 -14.02 0.04
C ASP A 247 -36.72 -13.86 -1.49
N ALA A 248 -37.85 -14.21 -2.12
CA ALA A 248 -37.95 -14.26 -3.57
C ALA A 248 -37.87 -12.87 -4.22
N ASP A 249 -38.40 -11.84 -3.56
CA ASP A 249 -38.41 -10.47 -4.11
C ASP A 249 -36.99 -9.88 -4.05
N ASN A 250 -36.27 -10.11 -2.95
CA ASN A 250 -34.87 -9.72 -2.83
C ASN A 250 -33.97 -10.43 -3.84
N LEU A 251 -34.19 -11.75 -4.05
CA LEU A 251 -33.41 -12.51 -5.02
C LEU A 251 -33.64 -12.02 -6.45
N GLU A 252 -34.89 -11.71 -6.82
CA GLU A 252 -35.22 -11.19 -8.13
C GLU A 252 -34.62 -9.78 -8.35
N ARG A 253 -34.66 -8.90 -7.34
CA ARG A 253 -33.97 -7.61 -7.40
C ARG A 253 -32.45 -7.75 -7.52
N LEU A 254 -31.85 -8.68 -6.78
CA LEU A 254 -30.42 -8.95 -6.89
C LEU A 254 -30.07 -9.43 -8.29
N LYS A 255 -30.89 -10.32 -8.85
CA LYS A 255 -30.74 -10.79 -10.22
C LYS A 255 -30.79 -9.64 -11.21
N GLU A 256 -31.84 -8.81 -11.18
CA GLU A 256 -31.97 -7.66 -12.07
C GLU A 256 -30.76 -6.72 -11.95
N LEU A 257 -30.31 -6.45 -10.72
CA LEU A 257 -29.13 -5.63 -10.47
C LEU A 257 -27.88 -6.23 -11.12
N LEU A 258 -27.60 -7.52 -10.89
CA LEU A 258 -26.39 -8.18 -11.39
C LEU A 258 -26.41 -8.37 -12.91
N GLU A 259 -27.57 -8.58 -13.53
CA GLU A 259 -27.71 -8.75 -14.99
C GLU A 259 -27.68 -7.42 -15.74
N THR A 260 -27.93 -6.29 -15.07
CA THR A 260 -27.96 -4.96 -15.71
C THR A 260 -26.70 -4.13 -15.44
N GLN A 261 -26.21 -4.11 -14.20
CA GLN A 261 -25.05 -3.32 -13.81
C GLN A 261 -23.75 -3.95 -14.31
N PRO A 262 -22.75 -3.17 -14.75
CA PRO A 262 -21.42 -3.70 -15.01
C PRO A 262 -20.81 -4.28 -13.74
N ILE A 263 -20.46 -5.56 -13.75
CA ILE A 263 -19.91 -6.27 -12.60
C ILE A 263 -18.43 -6.62 -12.79
N ALA A 264 -17.61 -6.18 -11.83
CA ALA A 264 -16.28 -6.69 -11.63
C ALA A 264 -16.29 -7.75 -10.52
N PHE A 265 -15.75 -8.93 -10.76
CA PHE A 265 -15.61 -9.96 -9.73
C PHE A 265 -14.21 -9.95 -9.13
N GLN A 266 -14.12 -10.31 -7.85
CA GLN A 266 -12.83 -10.60 -7.23
C GLN A 266 -12.29 -11.95 -7.69
N HIS A 267 -13.15 -12.98 -7.70
CA HIS A 267 -12.83 -14.36 -8.08
C HIS A 267 -13.92 -14.96 -9.00
N GLY A 268 -14.11 -14.34 -10.16
CA GLY A 268 -15.26 -14.56 -11.03
C GLY A 268 -15.44 -16.00 -11.51
N ILE A 269 -14.37 -16.78 -11.63
CA ILE A 269 -14.47 -18.19 -12.08
C ILE A 269 -15.35 -19.04 -11.14
N PHE A 270 -15.28 -18.82 -9.83
CA PHE A 270 -16.12 -19.54 -8.87
C PHE A 270 -17.44 -18.82 -8.61
N ASP A 271 -17.40 -17.49 -8.51
CA ASP A 271 -18.57 -16.68 -8.22
C ASP A 271 -19.63 -16.81 -9.32
N LEU A 272 -19.23 -16.73 -10.59
CA LEU A 272 -20.14 -16.88 -11.73
C LEU A 272 -20.74 -18.28 -11.81
N ALA A 273 -19.96 -19.32 -11.49
CA ALA A 273 -20.46 -20.68 -11.46
C ALA A 273 -21.61 -20.83 -10.45
N TYR A 274 -21.51 -20.16 -9.29
CA TYR A 274 -22.60 -20.10 -8.32
C TYR A 274 -23.83 -19.39 -8.89
N LEU A 275 -23.64 -18.18 -9.42
CA LEU A 275 -24.72 -17.34 -9.92
C LEU A 275 -25.48 -18.01 -11.07
N TRP A 276 -24.78 -18.68 -11.99
CA TRP A 276 -25.40 -19.46 -13.05
C TRP A 276 -26.25 -20.62 -12.53
N ALA A 277 -25.85 -21.27 -11.44
CA ALA A 277 -26.67 -22.30 -10.78
C ALA A 277 -27.98 -21.73 -10.22
N GLN A 278 -27.98 -20.45 -9.83
CA GLN A 278 -29.18 -19.69 -9.44
C GLN A 278 -29.93 -19.07 -10.62
N LYS A 279 -29.49 -19.32 -11.87
CA LYS A 279 -30.04 -18.72 -13.10
C LYS A 279 -29.93 -17.19 -13.14
N ILE A 280 -28.83 -16.67 -12.61
CA ILE A 280 -28.42 -15.27 -12.69
C ILE A 280 -27.27 -15.20 -13.71
N ASP A 281 -27.47 -14.48 -14.80
CA ASP A 281 -26.45 -14.26 -15.84
C ASP A 281 -25.82 -12.87 -15.70
N ALA A 282 -24.96 -12.73 -14.67
CA ALA A 282 -24.40 -11.45 -14.31
C ALA A 282 -23.68 -10.78 -15.51
N ASN A 283 -23.84 -9.46 -15.65
CA ASN A 283 -23.17 -8.63 -16.65
C ASN A 283 -21.69 -8.45 -16.28
N TYR A 284 -20.95 -9.55 -16.40
CA TYR A 284 -19.54 -9.69 -16.13
C TYR A 284 -18.70 -8.87 -17.12
N VAL A 285 -17.93 -7.92 -16.60
CA VAL A 285 -17.04 -7.08 -17.43
C VAL A 285 -15.56 -7.20 -17.05
N PHE A 286 -15.25 -7.64 -15.83
CA PHE A 286 -13.87 -7.70 -15.35
C PHE A 286 -13.69 -8.69 -14.20
N ASP A 287 -12.53 -9.33 -14.13
CA ASP A 287 -12.12 -10.17 -13.01
C ASP A 287 -10.77 -9.67 -12.49
N THR A 288 -10.72 -9.30 -11.21
CA THR A 288 -9.54 -8.67 -10.64
C THR A 288 -8.39 -9.66 -10.40
N GLU A 289 -8.68 -10.94 -10.13
CA GLU A 289 -7.66 -11.96 -9.93
C GLU A 289 -7.05 -12.40 -11.26
N ILE A 290 -7.87 -12.66 -12.28
CA ILE A 290 -7.40 -12.93 -13.64
C ILE A 290 -6.59 -11.74 -14.16
N ALA A 291 -7.08 -10.52 -13.97
CA ALA A 291 -6.32 -9.32 -14.35
C ALA A 291 -5.02 -9.20 -13.57
N HIS A 292 -5.01 -9.50 -12.27
CA HIS A 292 -3.79 -9.54 -11.47
C HIS A 292 -2.79 -10.51 -12.06
N TRP A 293 -3.21 -11.73 -12.41
CA TRP A 293 -2.34 -12.75 -13.01
C TRP A 293 -1.84 -12.36 -14.40
N LEU A 294 -2.70 -11.78 -15.25
CA LEU A 294 -2.31 -11.33 -16.59
C LEU A 294 -1.33 -10.16 -16.56
N LEU A 295 -1.49 -9.26 -15.58
CA LEU A 295 -0.62 -8.10 -15.42
C LEU A 295 0.66 -8.43 -14.66
N ASP A 296 0.72 -9.56 -13.97
CA ASP A 296 1.88 -9.99 -13.21
C ASP A 296 2.87 -10.76 -14.10
N GLU A 297 3.94 -10.07 -14.50
CA GLU A 297 4.98 -10.62 -15.39
C GLU A 297 6.09 -11.34 -14.62
N ARG A 298 5.91 -11.58 -13.31
CA ARG A 298 6.89 -12.31 -12.50
C ARG A 298 6.97 -13.75 -12.97
N ALA A 299 8.15 -14.18 -13.44
CA ALA A 299 8.42 -15.51 -14.00
C ALA A 299 8.52 -16.63 -12.96
N SER A 300 7.77 -16.56 -11.86
CA SER A 300 7.81 -17.56 -10.79
C SER A 300 6.46 -18.24 -10.64
N GLY A 301 6.30 -19.38 -11.31
CA GLY A 301 5.28 -20.39 -11.03
C GLY A 301 3.85 -19.84 -11.11
N HIS A 302 3.36 -19.66 -12.33
CA HIS A 302 1.94 -19.44 -12.56
C HIS A 302 1.18 -20.62 -11.95
N GLY A 303 0.43 -20.37 -10.87
CA GLY A 303 -0.36 -21.34 -10.13
C GLY A 303 -1.54 -21.94 -10.91
N LEU A 304 -1.42 -22.06 -12.24
CA LEU A 304 -2.28 -22.88 -13.09
C LEU A 304 -1.61 -24.20 -13.47
N GLU A 305 -0.29 -24.35 -13.33
CA GLU A 305 0.39 -25.65 -13.50
C GLU A 305 0.02 -26.67 -12.40
N ALA A 306 -0.64 -26.22 -11.31
CA ALA A 306 -1.19 -27.10 -10.28
C ALA A 306 -2.65 -27.54 -10.56
N MET A 307 -3.29 -27.00 -11.62
CA MET A 307 -4.67 -27.32 -12.00
C MET A 307 -4.80 -27.98 -13.39
N ALA A 308 -3.68 -28.33 -14.03
CA ALA A 308 -3.64 -29.11 -15.28
C ALA A 308 -3.40 -30.60 -15.03
#